data_AF-A0A1X7I4D0-F1
#
_entry.id   AF-A0A1X7I4D0-F1
#
_cell.length_a   1.000
_cell.length_b   1.000
_cell.length_c   1.000
_cell.angle_alpha   90.00
_cell.angle_beta   90.00
_cell.angle_gamma   90.00
#
_symmetry.space_group_name_H-M   'P 1'
#
loop_
_entity.id
_entity.type
_entity.pdbx_description
1 polymer ?
#
loop_
_entity_poly.entity_id
_entity_poly.type
_entity_poly.pdbx_seq_one_letter_code
_entity_poly.pdbx_strand_id
1 'polypeptide(L)'
;MPTLKTGYKTVLLPFIFLFILFGFEEVNENQNDLAISLAANAIAVSNIETPHIDYVGMSVDQYHEDLTETIWYDDFSTNRIYMDSRGAIDTIVNFGAKGGSVNVGFKKGDVFGNGDRKVAFGDFPGNGPVLKQGQFFDEIYWRLYVKHEHGWEGSPAKMSRATSIVSDTWQQAMIAHVWNGGGPVLTLDPARGVYNQSDSIITTKYNDFDNLVWLGNSPTAKFTLTATEESGYWVLVESRVKLNTPGKNDGINQLWIDGRLEVERKNLNLRGTYRKHGINAVFLESYWNKGSLKDQGRWYDNFVVSTVPIGPVVCPRNPTLVKTPYYGPGNLKNWEVELASDVNGTEKVFVSTYLGTSKKIIVSTEKGYFLGALKGKSELASGNIYFARVRQQSSNGLWSAWSRWHQGFRVE
;
A
#
# COMPACT_ATOMS: atom_id res chain seq x y z
N MET A 1 71.85 11.31 -5.96
CA MET A 1 72.13 12.66 -5.42
C MET A 1 71.34 13.68 -6.24
N PRO A 2 70.89 14.80 -5.64
CA PRO A 2 69.50 15.27 -5.74
C PRO A 2 69.27 16.35 -6.81
N THR A 3 68.00 16.53 -7.22
CA THR A 3 67.54 17.77 -7.87
C THR A 3 66.11 18.16 -7.44
N LEU A 4 66.07 19.36 -6.85
CA LEU A 4 65.01 20.38 -6.66
C LEU A 4 63.87 20.40 -7.73
N LYS A 5 62.66 20.99 -7.58
CA LYS A 5 62.14 22.14 -6.80
C LYS A 5 60.60 22.29 -7.01
N THR A 6 59.97 23.13 -6.15
CA THR A 6 58.77 24.02 -6.35
C THR A 6 57.35 23.42 -6.45
N GLY A 7 56.28 23.99 -5.84
CA GLY A 7 56.16 25.23 -5.07
C GLY A 7 54.71 25.58 -4.58
N TYR A 8 54.67 26.25 -3.41
CA TYR A 8 53.84 27.38 -2.89
C TYR A 8 52.30 27.41 -3.02
N LYS A 9 51.48 27.43 -1.92
CA LYS A 9 51.17 28.43 -0.84
C LYS A 9 50.22 29.58 -1.24
N THR A 10 49.10 29.76 -0.52
CA THR A 10 48.57 31.10 -0.14
C THR A 10 47.69 31.01 1.13
N VAL A 11 47.75 32.07 1.95
CA VAL A 11 47.22 32.27 3.31
C VAL A 11 46.08 33.31 3.28
N LEU A 12 45.11 33.18 4.20
CA LEU A 12 43.97 34.06 4.47
C LEU A 12 44.33 35.47 4.97
N LEU A 13 43.51 36.48 4.63
CA LEU A 13 43.07 37.57 5.52
C LEU A 13 41.79 38.26 4.95
N PRO A 14 40.94 38.89 5.79
CA PRO A 14 39.52 39.16 5.53
C PRO A 14 39.25 40.59 5.04
N PHE A 15 38.10 40.80 4.35
CA PHE A 15 37.60 42.13 4.00
C PHE A 15 36.15 42.34 4.46
N ILE A 16 35.96 43.44 5.18
CA ILE A 16 34.71 44.06 5.62
C ILE A 16 34.13 44.83 4.41
N PHE A 17 32.83 44.70 4.14
CA PHE A 17 32.15 45.53 3.14
C PHE A 17 31.22 46.57 3.80
N LEU A 18 31.42 47.81 3.39
CA LEU A 18 30.69 49.02 3.76
C LEU A 18 29.54 49.24 2.75
N PHE A 19 28.34 49.56 3.25
CA PHE A 19 27.15 49.89 2.47
C PHE A 19 27.29 51.26 1.78
N ILE A 20 26.86 51.37 0.51
CA ILE A 20 26.57 52.63 -0.17
C ILE A 20 25.12 52.61 -0.63
N LEU A 21 24.36 53.62 -0.18
CA LEU A 21 22.99 53.94 -0.60
C LEU A 21 22.97 54.40 -2.06
N PHE A 22 22.03 53.85 -2.85
CA PHE A 22 21.35 54.57 -3.92
C PHE A 22 19.85 54.25 -3.82
N GLY A 23 19.04 55.29 -3.65
CA GLY A 23 17.59 55.19 -3.62
C GLY A 23 17.00 55.16 -5.04
N PHE A 24 16.05 54.26 -5.26
CA PHE A 24 15.05 54.33 -6.32
C PHE A 24 13.72 53.80 -5.77
N GLU A 25 12.71 54.68 -5.82
CA GLU A 25 11.26 54.50 -5.80
C GLU A 25 10.64 53.21 -5.22
N GLU A 26 10.01 53.35 -4.05
CA GLU A 26 8.94 52.46 -3.56
C GLU A 26 7.74 52.52 -4.51
N VAL A 27 7.56 51.49 -5.33
CA VAL A 27 6.31 51.23 -6.07
C VAL A 27 5.83 49.82 -5.77
N ASN A 28 4.82 49.73 -4.90
CA ASN A 28 3.79 48.67 -4.84
C ASN A 28 4.21 47.18 -4.76
N GLU A 29 5.16 46.81 -3.90
CA GLU A 29 5.33 45.39 -3.50
C GLU A 29 4.13 44.86 -2.68
N ASN A 30 3.51 45.72 -1.85
CA ASN A 30 2.40 45.32 -0.98
C ASN A 30 1.10 44.96 -1.73
N GLN A 31 0.86 45.45 -2.95
CA GLN A 31 -0.34 45.09 -3.71
C GLN A 31 -0.16 43.77 -4.47
N ASN A 32 1.05 43.47 -4.95
CA ASN A 32 1.33 42.19 -5.62
C ASN A 32 1.39 41.04 -4.61
N ASP A 33 1.94 41.24 -3.41
CA ASP A 33 1.93 40.22 -2.37
C ASP A 33 0.54 40.01 -1.75
N LEU A 34 -0.29 41.06 -1.64
CA LEU A 34 -1.71 40.87 -1.33
C LEU A 34 -2.45 40.16 -2.45
N ALA A 35 -2.22 40.50 -3.72
CA ALA A 35 -2.88 39.83 -4.85
C ALA A 35 -2.44 38.36 -4.98
N ILE A 36 -1.17 38.04 -4.74
CA ILE A 36 -0.63 36.68 -4.75
C ILE A 36 -1.12 35.90 -3.52
N SER A 37 -1.21 36.51 -2.33
CA SER A 37 -1.77 35.83 -1.15
C SER A 37 -3.29 35.70 -1.22
N LEU A 38 -4.00 36.65 -1.82
CA LEU A 38 -5.45 36.57 -2.11
C LEU A 38 -5.73 35.58 -3.23
N ALA A 39 -4.87 35.46 -4.24
CA ALA A 39 -4.97 34.43 -5.27
C ALA A 39 -4.63 33.04 -4.70
N ALA A 40 -3.59 32.90 -3.88
CA ALA A 40 -3.26 31.65 -3.20
C ALA A 40 -4.35 31.24 -2.19
N ASN A 41 -4.93 32.19 -1.46
CA ASN A 41 -6.09 31.96 -0.60
C ASN A 41 -7.37 31.69 -1.42
N ALA A 42 -7.59 32.34 -2.56
CA ALA A 42 -8.73 32.06 -3.44
C ALA A 42 -8.62 30.67 -4.11
N ILE A 43 -7.40 30.23 -4.45
CA ILE A 43 -7.10 28.90 -4.98
C ILE A 43 -7.24 27.83 -3.88
N ALA A 44 -6.93 28.15 -2.63
CA ALA A 44 -7.14 27.27 -1.49
C ALA A 44 -8.61 27.18 -1.05
N VAL A 45 -9.42 28.21 -1.29
CA VAL A 45 -10.85 28.28 -0.90
C VAL A 45 -11.79 27.67 -1.96
N SER A 46 -11.30 27.36 -3.18
CA SER A 46 -12.15 26.90 -4.29
C SER A 46 -12.16 25.39 -4.57
N ASN A 47 -11.27 24.60 -3.99
CA ASN A 47 -11.10 23.21 -4.41
C ASN A 47 -11.85 22.22 -3.51
N ILE A 48 -12.77 21.47 -4.12
CA ILE A 48 -13.41 20.32 -3.51
C ILE A 48 -12.43 19.15 -3.62
N GLU A 49 -12.17 18.46 -2.51
CA GLU A 49 -11.33 17.27 -2.51
C GLU A 49 -11.94 16.18 -3.41
N THR A 50 -11.09 15.48 -4.14
CA THR A 50 -11.53 14.33 -4.94
C THR A 50 -11.87 13.18 -4.01
N PRO A 51 -13.14 12.71 -3.98
CA PRO A 51 -13.53 11.61 -3.12
C PRO A 51 -12.96 10.29 -3.63
N HIS A 52 -12.97 9.27 -2.80
CA HIS A 52 -12.60 7.90 -3.16
C HIS A 52 -13.70 6.94 -2.70
N ILE A 53 -13.79 5.74 -3.25
CA ILE A 53 -14.52 4.65 -2.61
C ILE A 53 -13.71 4.19 -1.40
N ASP A 54 -14.27 4.37 -0.20
CA ASP A 54 -13.63 3.92 1.04
C ASP A 54 -13.66 2.39 1.12
N TYR A 55 -14.86 1.82 0.94
CA TYR A 55 -15.00 0.38 0.78
C TYR A 55 -16.18 -0.04 -0.08
N VAL A 56 -16.11 -1.28 -0.56
CA VAL A 56 -17.23 -2.02 -1.15
C VAL A 56 -17.72 -3.05 -0.14
N GLY A 57 -19.04 -3.17 0.01
CA GLY A 57 -19.67 -4.13 0.91
C GLY A 57 -19.32 -5.56 0.51
N MET A 58 -18.53 -6.22 1.34
CA MET A 58 -18.14 -7.62 1.16
C MET A 58 -19.36 -8.56 1.26
N SER A 59 -19.35 -9.64 0.49
CA SER A 59 -20.21 -10.79 0.73
C SER A 59 -19.89 -11.36 2.13
N VAL A 60 -20.91 -11.96 2.77
CA VAL A 60 -20.76 -12.51 4.13
C VAL A 60 -19.64 -13.54 4.19
N ASP A 61 -19.58 -14.40 3.17
CA ASP A 61 -18.56 -15.41 3.04
C ASP A 61 -17.51 -14.91 2.04
N GLN A 62 -16.28 -14.73 2.52
CA GLN A 62 -15.13 -14.59 1.64
C GLN A 62 -14.59 -15.98 1.36
N TYR A 63 -14.54 -16.36 0.08
CA TYR A 63 -14.09 -17.69 -0.34
C TYR A 63 -12.72 -18.10 0.21
N HIS A 64 -11.87 -17.13 0.57
CA HIS A 64 -10.57 -17.37 1.19
C HIS A 64 -10.63 -18.22 2.47
N GLU A 65 -11.70 -18.13 3.28
CA GLU A 65 -11.83 -18.93 4.51
C GLU A 65 -11.84 -20.44 4.22
N ASP A 66 -12.43 -20.84 3.08
CA ASP A 66 -12.72 -22.24 2.77
C ASP A 66 -11.79 -22.83 1.70
N LEU A 67 -10.91 -22.04 1.10
CA LEU A 67 -9.98 -22.53 0.07
C LEU A 67 -8.86 -23.39 0.65
N THR A 68 -8.60 -24.52 -0.01
CA THR A 68 -7.50 -25.43 0.35
C THR A 68 -6.12 -24.79 0.23
N GLU A 69 -6.00 -23.87 -0.73
CA GLU A 69 -4.82 -23.08 -1.10
C GLU A 69 -4.54 -21.95 -0.10
N THR A 70 -5.54 -21.54 0.69
CA THR A 70 -5.35 -20.55 1.75
C THR A 70 -4.50 -21.14 2.86
N ILE A 71 -3.41 -20.43 3.17
CA ILE A 71 -2.53 -20.69 4.31
C ILE A 71 -3.04 -19.91 5.53
N TRP A 72 -3.45 -18.66 5.31
CA TRP A 72 -3.96 -17.76 6.35
C TRP A 72 -5.04 -16.83 5.78
N TYR A 73 -6.08 -16.58 6.57
CA TYR A 73 -7.06 -15.52 6.33
C TYR A 73 -7.52 -14.93 7.66
N ASP A 74 -7.53 -13.61 7.74
CA ASP A 74 -8.07 -12.86 8.87
C ASP A 74 -8.65 -11.51 8.40
N ASP A 75 -9.95 -11.31 8.59
CA ASP A 75 -10.66 -10.03 8.47
C ASP A 75 -10.80 -9.32 9.83
N PHE A 76 -10.12 -9.85 10.86
CA PHE A 76 -10.14 -9.42 12.25
C PHE A 76 -11.54 -9.29 12.86
N SER A 77 -12.53 -9.98 12.31
CA SER A 77 -13.86 -10.13 12.91
C SER A 77 -13.85 -11.03 14.15
N THR A 78 -12.86 -11.92 14.21
CA THR A 78 -12.70 -12.93 15.26
C THR A 78 -11.25 -12.95 15.73
N ASN A 79 -11.02 -13.50 16.92
CA ASN A 79 -9.67 -13.62 17.44
C ASN A 79 -8.94 -14.78 16.73
N ARG A 80 -7.90 -14.47 15.95
CA ARG A 80 -7.00 -15.45 15.34
C ARG A 80 -5.67 -15.53 16.09
N ILE A 81 -5.08 -16.73 16.11
CA ILE A 81 -3.80 -16.97 16.80
C ILE A 81 -2.64 -16.74 15.83
N TYR A 82 -1.89 -15.67 16.09
CA TYR A 82 -0.65 -15.36 15.37
C TYR A 82 0.56 -15.97 16.08
N MET A 83 1.67 -16.12 15.36
CA MET A 83 2.96 -16.43 16.01
C MET A 83 3.42 -15.27 16.89
N ASP A 84 3.20 -14.04 16.41
CA ASP A 84 3.48 -12.80 17.14
C ASP A 84 2.48 -11.74 16.68
N SER A 85 2.00 -10.91 17.62
CA SER A 85 1.01 -9.88 17.35
C SER A 85 1.10 -8.75 18.35
N ARG A 86 1.15 -7.51 17.85
CA ARG A 86 1.00 -6.28 18.65
C ARG A 86 -0.08 -5.37 18.07
N GLY A 87 -0.67 -4.52 18.90
CA GLY A 87 -1.64 -3.52 18.47
C GLY A 87 -3.08 -4.02 18.51
N ALA A 88 -3.97 -3.11 18.92
CA ALA A 88 -5.39 -3.36 19.10
C ALA A 88 -6.12 -3.57 17.76
N ILE A 89 -7.21 -4.31 17.83
CA ILE A 89 -8.18 -4.37 16.73
C ILE A 89 -9.11 -3.16 16.83
N ASP A 90 -9.22 -2.42 15.73
CA ASP A 90 -10.12 -1.29 15.55
C ASP A 90 -11.34 -1.74 14.75
N THR A 91 -12.51 -1.71 15.39
CA THR A 91 -13.80 -2.07 14.78
C THR A 91 -14.56 -0.86 14.23
N ILE A 92 -14.00 0.34 14.37
CA ILE A 92 -14.56 1.59 13.84
C ILE A 92 -13.93 1.89 12.48
N VAL A 93 -12.61 1.70 12.36
CA VAL A 93 -11.87 1.85 11.10
C VAL A 93 -11.55 0.47 10.54
N ASN A 94 -12.53 -0.16 9.91
CA ASN A 94 -12.39 -1.46 9.26
C ASN A 94 -12.73 -1.37 7.76
N PHE A 95 -12.35 -2.39 7.02
CA PHE A 95 -12.69 -2.59 5.63
C PHE A 95 -14.05 -3.28 5.55
N GLY A 96 -15.08 -2.55 5.12
CA GLY A 96 -16.43 -3.09 5.00
C GLY A 96 -17.34 -2.78 6.19
N ALA A 97 -18.52 -3.41 6.21
CA ALA A 97 -19.53 -3.20 7.26
C ALA A 97 -19.39 -4.16 8.46
N LYS A 98 -18.49 -5.13 8.37
CA LYS A 98 -18.19 -6.15 9.37
C LYS A 98 -16.67 -6.34 9.44
N GLY A 99 -16.19 -6.96 10.51
CA GLY A 99 -14.76 -7.19 10.71
C GLY A 99 -14.10 -6.14 11.60
N GLY A 100 -12.78 -6.11 11.54
CA GLY A 100 -11.94 -5.14 12.23
C GLY A 100 -10.65 -4.94 11.45
N SER A 101 -9.81 -4.03 11.91
CA SER A 101 -8.46 -3.88 11.37
C SER A 101 -7.45 -3.83 12.49
N VAL A 102 -6.21 -4.23 12.24
CA VAL A 102 -5.13 -3.99 13.20
C VAL A 102 -4.65 -2.55 13.08
N ASN A 103 -4.69 -1.82 14.20
CA ASN A 103 -4.10 -0.48 14.28
C ASN A 103 -2.57 -0.59 14.31
N VAL A 104 -1.95 -0.09 13.25
CA VAL A 104 -0.51 -0.03 13.03
C VAL A 104 -0.03 1.43 12.89
N GLY A 105 -0.79 2.38 13.43
CA GLY A 105 -0.49 3.81 13.41
C GLY A 105 0.70 4.20 14.30
N PHE A 106 0.93 5.51 14.40
CA PHE A 106 2.11 6.07 15.07
C PHE A 106 1.74 7.30 15.91
N LYS A 107 2.48 7.50 17.00
CA LYS A 107 2.59 8.80 17.68
C LYS A 107 3.70 9.63 17.06
N LYS A 108 3.64 10.95 17.24
CA LYS A 108 4.69 11.86 16.78
C LYS A 108 6.06 11.41 17.34
N GLY A 109 7.03 11.24 16.45
CA GLY A 109 8.38 10.77 16.78
C GLY A 109 8.55 9.25 16.82
N ASP A 110 7.46 8.47 16.75
CA ASP A 110 7.55 7.01 16.83
C ASP A 110 8.26 6.42 15.62
N VAL A 111 9.28 5.61 15.90
CA VAL A 111 9.97 4.78 14.92
C VAL A 111 9.29 3.42 14.76
N PHE A 112 8.67 2.90 15.83
CA PHE A 112 7.87 1.67 15.79
C PHE A 112 6.40 2.03 15.91
N GLY A 113 5.57 1.52 15.00
CA GLY A 113 4.13 1.73 15.10
C GLY A 113 3.49 0.85 16.16
N ASN A 114 2.20 1.12 16.40
CA ASN A 114 1.39 0.53 17.45
C ASN A 114 1.14 -0.98 17.28
N GLY A 115 1.36 -1.54 16.10
CA GLY A 115 1.02 -2.93 15.82
C GLY A 115 1.80 -3.61 14.70
N ASP A 116 1.68 -4.94 14.70
CA ASP A 116 2.22 -5.88 13.72
C ASP A 116 1.47 -7.22 13.78
N ARG A 117 1.65 -8.04 12.75
CA ARG A 117 1.15 -9.42 12.70
C ARG A 117 2.18 -10.32 12.06
N LYS A 118 2.46 -11.47 12.66
CA LYS A 118 3.37 -12.47 12.09
C LYS A 118 2.70 -13.83 12.03
N VAL A 119 2.67 -14.41 10.84
CA VAL A 119 2.23 -15.78 10.64
C VAL A 119 3.44 -16.64 10.29
N ALA A 120 3.52 -17.80 10.91
CA ALA A 120 4.45 -18.86 10.57
C ALA A 120 3.67 -20.05 10.01
N PHE A 121 4.24 -20.71 9.01
CA PHE A 121 3.60 -21.82 8.33
C PHE A 121 4.61 -22.80 7.74
N GLY A 122 4.14 -23.94 7.25
CA GLY A 122 4.97 -24.91 6.57
C GLY A 122 6.07 -25.47 7.47
N ASP A 123 7.30 -25.39 7.00
CA ASP A 123 8.49 -25.94 7.63
C ASP A 123 9.22 -24.96 8.58
N PHE A 124 8.50 -23.96 9.11
CA PHE A 124 9.06 -22.99 10.05
C PHE A 124 9.73 -23.71 11.24
N PRO A 125 11.00 -23.41 11.57
CA PRO A 125 11.79 -24.22 12.51
C PRO A 125 11.56 -23.89 14.00
N GLY A 126 10.74 -22.90 14.33
CA GLY A 126 10.45 -22.51 15.71
C GLY A 126 9.23 -23.20 16.33
N ASN A 127 9.03 -23.01 17.64
CA ASN A 127 8.02 -23.71 18.44
C ASN A 127 6.69 -22.95 18.60
N GLY A 128 6.44 -21.92 17.78
CA GLY A 128 5.19 -21.13 17.83
C GLY A 128 4.02 -21.81 17.10
N PRO A 129 2.84 -21.17 17.06
CA PRO A 129 1.77 -21.57 16.15
C PRO A 129 2.29 -21.61 14.69
N VAL A 130 2.37 -22.80 14.11
CA VAL A 130 2.78 -23.03 12.72
C VAL A 130 1.62 -23.63 11.93
N LEU A 131 1.12 -22.88 10.96
CA LEU A 131 0.04 -23.32 10.07
C LEU A 131 0.57 -24.33 9.04
N LYS A 132 -0.25 -25.30 8.62
CA LYS A 132 0.15 -26.28 7.58
C LYS A 132 1.53 -26.91 7.87
N GLN A 133 1.77 -27.28 9.13
CA GLN A 133 3.08 -27.70 9.64
C GLN A 133 3.70 -28.83 8.80
N GLY A 134 4.99 -28.69 8.48
CA GLY A 134 5.76 -29.66 7.69
C GLY A 134 5.59 -29.54 6.17
N GLN A 135 4.66 -28.71 5.68
CA GLN A 135 4.54 -28.45 4.25
C GLN A 135 5.65 -27.52 3.75
N PHE A 136 5.98 -27.64 2.46
CA PHE A 136 7.02 -26.86 1.80
C PHE A 136 6.39 -25.92 0.77
N PHE A 137 6.73 -24.63 0.83
CA PHE A 137 6.17 -23.62 -0.07
C PHE A 137 7.28 -22.92 -0.87
N ASP A 138 7.25 -23.10 -2.18
CA ASP A 138 8.15 -22.40 -3.11
C ASP A 138 7.53 -21.15 -3.71
N GLU A 139 6.21 -21.00 -3.59
CA GLU A 139 5.47 -19.89 -4.13
C GLU A 139 4.31 -19.55 -3.20
N ILE A 140 4.20 -18.26 -2.85
CA ILE A 140 3.04 -17.74 -2.13
C ILE A 140 2.66 -16.35 -2.64
N TYR A 141 1.41 -16.02 -2.38
CA TYR A 141 0.81 -14.70 -2.49
C TYR A 141 0.41 -14.25 -1.09
N TRP A 142 0.53 -12.96 -0.81
CA TRP A 142 -0.04 -12.36 0.39
C TRP A 142 -0.67 -11.02 0.06
N ARG A 143 -1.78 -10.73 0.73
CA ARG A 143 -2.62 -9.57 0.45
C ARG A 143 -3.08 -8.93 1.75
N LEU A 144 -3.14 -7.61 1.75
CA LEU A 144 -3.80 -6.82 2.79
C LEU A 144 -4.49 -5.61 2.15
N TYR A 145 -5.46 -5.05 2.86
CA TYR A 145 -5.90 -3.68 2.63
C TYR A 145 -5.20 -2.76 3.63
N VAL A 146 -4.73 -1.61 3.16
CA VAL A 146 -4.09 -0.59 3.99
C VAL A 146 -4.86 0.71 3.90
N LYS A 147 -5.06 1.38 5.04
CA LYS A 147 -5.61 2.73 5.12
C LYS A 147 -4.68 3.61 5.93
N HIS A 148 -4.38 4.78 5.39
CA HIS A 148 -3.76 5.88 6.13
C HIS A 148 -4.87 6.85 6.56
N GLU A 149 -4.75 7.43 7.75
CA GLU A 149 -5.68 8.46 8.23
C GLU A 149 -5.76 9.62 7.22
N HIS A 150 -6.95 10.20 7.05
CA HIS A 150 -7.12 11.36 6.16
C HIS A 150 -6.17 12.49 6.58
N GLY A 151 -5.52 13.11 5.61
CA GLY A 151 -4.49 14.11 5.86
C GLY A 151 -3.14 13.51 6.29
N TRP A 152 -2.88 12.24 6.02
CA TRP A 152 -1.59 11.58 6.33
C TRP A 152 -0.38 12.37 5.81
N GLU A 153 0.71 12.38 6.59
CA GLU A 153 1.94 13.07 6.23
C GLU A 153 3.19 12.20 6.40
N GLY A 154 4.03 12.20 5.37
CA GLY A 154 5.33 11.52 5.35
C GLY A 154 5.23 10.05 4.97
N SER A 155 6.37 9.37 5.03
CA SER A 155 6.52 8.02 4.51
C SER A 155 7.11 7.09 5.55
N PRO A 156 6.33 6.11 6.06
CA PRO A 156 6.88 5.02 6.87
C PRO A 156 7.90 4.24 6.04
N ALA A 157 8.68 3.38 6.66
CA ALA A 157 9.73 2.65 5.95
C ALA A 157 9.32 1.24 5.55
N LYS A 158 8.56 0.54 6.40
CA LYS A 158 8.21 -0.89 6.25
C LYS A 158 6.69 -1.10 6.20
N MET A 159 6.29 -2.19 5.53
CA MET A 159 4.90 -2.64 5.45
C MET A 159 4.75 -4.15 5.62
N SER A 160 5.38 -4.96 4.76
CA SER A 160 5.28 -6.42 4.89
C SER A 160 6.46 -7.16 4.26
N ARG A 161 6.57 -8.45 4.53
CA ARG A 161 7.50 -9.35 3.85
C ARG A 161 7.06 -10.81 3.91
N ALA A 162 7.51 -11.59 2.94
CA ALA A 162 7.63 -13.04 3.07
C ALA A 162 9.09 -13.43 3.30
N THR A 163 9.35 -14.52 4.03
CA THR A 163 10.72 -14.95 4.36
C THR A 163 10.84 -16.47 4.52
N SER A 164 12.05 -16.98 4.35
CA SER A 164 12.45 -18.34 4.74
C SER A 164 13.31 -18.27 6.01
N ILE A 165 12.75 -18.66 7.16
CA ILE A 165 13.48 -18.81 8.42
C ILE A 165 14.07 -20.21 8.49
N VAL A 166 15.37 -20.32 8.83
CA VAL A 166 16.12 -21.59 8.70
C VAL A 166 16.74 -22.10 10.00
N SER A 167 16.58 -21.36 11.09
CA SER A 167 17.08 -21.73 12.42
C SER A 167 16.21 -21.17 13.54
N ASP A 168 16.42 -21.67 14.76
CA ASP A 168 15.88 -21.13 16.02
C ASP A 168 16.44 -19.74 16.37
N THR A 169 17.59 -19.37 15.81
CA THR A 169 18.18 -18.02 15.84
C THR A 169 17.67 -17.08 14.74
N TRP A 170 16.63 -17.52 14.00
CA TRP A 170 15.96 -16.74 12.96
C TRP A 170 16.87 -16.31 11.80
N GLN A 171 17.85 -17.14 11.45
CA GLN A 171 18.60 -16.98 10.19
C GLN A 171 17.64 -17.02 9.01
N GLN A 172 17.98 -16.31 7.92
CA GLN A 172 17.09 -16.12 6.78
C GLN A 172 17.76 -16.57 5.49
N ALA A 173 17.21 -17.57 4.79
CA ALA A 173 17.71 -17.95 3.46
C ALA A 173 17.29 -16.94 2.39
N MET A 174 16.12 -16.33 2.54
CA MET A 174 15.61 -15.30 1.63
C MET A 174 14.64 -14.37 2.32
N ILE A 175 14.51 -13.16 1.79
CA ILE A 175 13.50 -12.18 2.18
C ILE A 175 12.90 -11.57 0.92
N ALA A 176 11.57 -11.46 0.85
CA ALA A 176 10.85 -10.71 -0.16
C ALA A 176 10.17 -9.51 0.50
N HIS A 177 10.90 -8.39 0.56
CA HIS A 177 10.41 -7.15 1.17
C HIS A 177 9.36 -6.46 0.30
N VAL A 178 8.29 -5.96 0.94
CA VAL A 178 7.38 -4.94 0.41
C VAL A 178 7.46 -3.74 1.35
N TRP A 179 8.08 -2.68 0.88
CA TRP A 179 8.39 -1.52 1.69
C TRP A 179 8.60 -0.28 0.83
N ASN A 180 8.71 0.90 1.40
CA ASN A 180 8.87 2.14 0.65
C ASN A 180 10.15 2.91 1.01
N GLY A 181 10.94 2.39 1.95
CA GLY A 181 12.28 2.94 2.27
C GLY A 181 12.27 4.39 2.77
N GLY A 182 11.10 4.94 3.13
CA GLY A 182 10.91 6.34 3.48
C GLY A 182 10.53 7.27 2.31
N GLY A 183 10.21 6.74 1.13
CA GLY A 183 9.57 7.46 0.03
C GLY A 183 8.06 7.19 -0.08
N PRO A 184 7.32 7.90 -0.95
CA PRO A 184 5.86 7.78 -1.00
C PRO A 184 5.35 6.54 -1.75
N VAL A 185 6.23 5.83 -2.46
CA VAL A 185 5.89 4.67 -3.29
C VAL A 185 6.46 3.39 -2.70
N LEU A 186 5.72 2.29 -2.81
CA LEU A 186 6.24 0.96 -2.46
C LEU A 186 7.28 0.48 -3.47
N THR A 187 8.14 -0.43 -3.03
CA THR A 187 9.05 -1.21 -3.87
C THR A 187 9.19 -2.63 -3.33
N LEU A 188 9.71 -3.50 -4.18
CA LEU A 188 10.20 -4.82 -3.84
C LEU A 188 11.72 -4.76 -3.70
N ASP A 189 12.25 -5.25 -2.58
CA ASP A 189 13.70 -5.33 -2.34
C ASP A 189 14.09 -6.75 -1.89
N PRO A 190 14.02 -7.74 -2.80
CA PRO A 190 14.31 -9.12 -2.46
C PRO A 190 15.79 -9.28 -2.08
N ALA A 191 16.06 -10.12 -1.08
CA ALA A 191 17.39 -10.42 -0.58
C ALA A 191 17.59 -11.92 -0.44
N ARG A 192 18.82 -12.37 -0.70
CA ARG A 192 19.27 -13.75 -0.53
C ARG A 192 20.24 -13.83 0.65
N GLY A 193 19.99 -14.75 1.57
CA GLY A 193 20.87 -15.12 2.68
C GLY A 193 21.57 -16.48 2.49
N VAL A 194 21.74 -16.89 1.23
CA VAL A 194 22.48 -18.07 0.77
C VAL A 194 23.70 -17.62 -0.04
N TYR A 195 24.84 -18.29 0.12
CA TYR A 195 26.06 -18.00 -0.62
C TYR A 195 25.95 -18.41 -2.10
N ASN A 196 26.02 -17.44 -3.01
CA ASN A 196 26.07 -17.65 -4.46
C ASN A 196 25.06 -18.70 -4.98
N GLN A 197 25.54 -19.74 -5.67
CA GLN A 197 24.75 -20.85 -6.19
C GLN A 197 24.93 -22.12 -5.33
N SER A 198 25.23 -21.95 -4.04
CA SER A 198 25.35 -23.07 -3.09
C SER A 198 24.09 -23.22 -2.24
N ASP A 199 24.12 -24.12 -1.27
CA ASP A 199 23.13 -24.31 -0.22
C ASP A 199 23.60 -23.77 1.15
N SER A 200 24.73 -23.06 1.20
CA SER A 200 25.29 -22.55 2.45
C SER A 200 24.59 -21.25 2.89
N ILE A 201 24.00 -21.27 4.08
CA ILE A 201 23.41 -20.08 4.73
C ILE A 201 24.54 -19.13 5.17
N ILE A 202 24.42 -17.85 4.84
CA ILE A 202 25.39 -16.81 5.23
C ILE A 202 24.87 -15.87 6.31
N THR A 203 23.55 -15.79 6.49
CA THR A 203 22.98 -15.02 7.60
C THR A 203 23.22 -15.73 8.92
N THR A 204 23.55 -14.98 9.95
CA THR A 204 23.81 -15.50 11.30
C THR A 204 22.65 -15.27 12.27
N LYS A 205 21.74 -14.34 11.94
CA LYS A 205 20.64 -13.86 12.78
C LYS A 205 19.49 -13.29 11.92
N TYR A 206 18.40 -12.92 12.57
CA TYR A 206 17.31 -12.16 11.94
C TYR A 206 17.79 -10.77 11.47
N ASN A 207 17.35 -10.35 10.28
CA ASN A 207 17.74 -9.10 9.63
C ASN A 207 19.26 -8.88 9.59
N ASP A 208 20.02 -9.92 9.26
CA ASP A 208 21.48 -9.83 9.13
C ASP A 208 21.90 -9.12 7.83
N PHE A 209 21.53 -7.84 7.70
CA PHE A 209 21.65 -7.05 6.48
C PHE A 209 23.07 -6.98 5.92
N ASP A 210 24.09 -7.04 6.77
CA ASP A 210 25.50 -7.04 6.38
C ASP A 210 25.90 -8.32 5.62
N ASN A 211 25.20 -9.44 5.87
CA ASN A 211 25.42 -10.72 5.22
C ASN A 211 24.40 -11.01 4.11
N LEU A 212 23.39 -10.17 3.91
CA LEU A 212 22.42 -10.35 2.83
C LEU A 212 22.99 -9.90 1.48
N VAL A 213 22.66 -10.66 0.44
CA VAL A 213 22.86 -10.24 -0.94
C VAL A 213 21.54 -9.64 -1.45
N TRP A 214 21.51 -8.32 -1.61
CA TRP A 214 20.37 -7.59 -2.17
C TRP A 214 20.26 -7.84 -3.68
N LEU A 215 19.06 -8.18 -4.14
CA LEU A 215 18.79 -8.55 -5.54
C LEU A 215 18.16 -7.41 -6.36
N GLY A 216 18.05 -6.22 -5.76
CA GLY A 216 17.72 -4.96 -6.44
C GLY A 216 16.29 -4.49 -6.23
N ASN A 217 16.15 -3.16 -6.05
CA ASN A 217 14.90 -2.51 -5.69
C ASN A 217 14.34 -1.54 -6.72
N SER A 218 14.81 -1.61 -7.96
CA SER A 218 14.33 -0.81 -9.09
C SER A 218 13.71 -1.68 -10.20
N PRO A 219 12.64 -1.23 -10.87
CA PRO A 219 11.87 0.00 -10.60
C PRO A 219 11.00 -0.09 -9.34
N THR A 220 10.70 1.05 -8.71
CA THR A 220 9.67 1.15 -7.66
C THR A 220 8.28 1.17 -8.28
N ALA A 221 7.23 1.06 -7.45
CA ALA A 221 5.86 1.32 -7.88
C ALA A 221 5.71 2.78 -8.34
N LYS A 222 4.65 3.04 -9.12
CA LYS A 222 4.24 4.39 -9.53
C LYS A 222 3.22 4.98 -8.57
N PHE A 223 2.36 4.14 -7.99
CA PHE A 223 1.34 4.60 -7.05
C PHE A 223 1.95 5.14 -5.75
N THR A 224 1.64 6.39 -5.43
CA THR A 224 2.15 7.12 -4.26
C THR A 224 1.31 6.83 -3.02
N LEU A 225 1.37 5.59 -2.54
CA LEU A 225 0.55 5.05 -1.45
C LEU A 225 0.50 5.89 -0.16
N THR A 226 1.57 6.64 0.15
CA THR A 226 1.64 7.45 1.38
C THR A 226 1.55 8.94 1.11
N ALA A 227 1.16 9.35 -0.11
CA ALA A 227 0.86 10.74 -0.41
C ALA A 227 -0.41 11.17 0.34
N THR A 228 -0.49 12.46 0.71
CA THR A 228 -1.62 13.01 1.45
C THR A 228 -2.92 12.89 0.66
N GLU A 229 -2.86 13.05 -0.66
CA GLU A 229 -3.99 12.94 -1.58
C GLU A 229 -4.52 11.50 -1.71
N GLU A 230 -3.69 10.50 -1.35
CA GLU A 230 -4.02 9.08 -1.38
C GLU A 230 -4.40 8.53 0.01
N SER A 231 -4.69 9.43 0.96
CA SER A 231 -5.05 9.08 2.34
C SER A 231 -6.57 9.06 2.56
N GLY A 232 -7.01 8.48 3.68
CA GLY A 232 -8.42 8.47 4.09
C GLY A 232 -9.28 7.36 3.49
N TYR A 233 -8.72 6.46 2.66
CA TYR A 233 -9.44 5.33 2.08
C TYR A 233 -8.57 4.06 2.05
N TRP A 234 -9.20 2.90 1.82
CA TRP A 234 -8.52 1.61 1.76
C TRP A 234 -7.93 1.31 0.39
N VAL A 235 -6.68 0.87 0.37
CA VAL A 235 -5.95 0.44 -0.84
C VAL A 235 -5.59 -1.03 -0.73
N LEU A 236 -5.88 -1.81 -1.78
CA LEU A 236 -5.47 -3.21 -1.87
C LEU A 236 -3.98 -3.29 -2.23
N VAL A 237 -3.20 -4.00 -1.41
CA VAL A 237 -1.81 -4.34 -1.69
C VAL A 237 -1.64 -5.85 -1.68
N GLU A 238 -1.22 -6.42 -2.81
CA GLU A 238 -0.93 -7.84 -2.97
C GLU A 238 0.49 -8.02 -3.47
N SER A 239 1.21 -9.02 -2.96
CA SER A 239 2.54 -9.37 -3.42
C SER A 239 2.67 -10.88 -3.57
N ARG A 240 3.55 -11.29 -4.47
CA ARG A 240 3.90 -12.68 -4.75
C ARG A 240 5.39 -12.84 -4.65
N VAL A 241 5.84 -13.94 -4.07
CA VAL A 241 7.20 -14.42 -4.27
C VAL A 241 7.19 -15.88 -4.70
N LYS A 242 8.05 -16.18 -5.68
CA LYS A 242 8.37 -17.53 -6.15
C LYS A 242 9.87 -17.73 -6.05
N LEU A 243 10.29 -18.72 -5.27
CA LEU A 243 11.69 -19.13 -5.19
C LEU A 243 12.18 -19.63 -6.55
N ASN A 244 13.46 -19.42 -6.84
CA ASN A 244 14.08 -19.98 -8.04
C ASN A 244 14.13 -21.52 -7.97
N THR A 245 14.10 -22.16 -9.13
CA THR A 245 14.55 -23.55 -9.27
C THR A 245 15.98 -23.65 -8.73
N PRO A 246 16.31 -24.62 -7.87
CA PRO A 246 17.64 -24.68 -7.28
C PRO A 246 18.71 -24.85 -8.37
N GLY A 247 19.74 -24.00 -8.34
CA GLY A 247 20.77 -23.94 -9.39
C GLY A 247 20.46 -22.97 -10.53
N LYS A 248 19.30 -22.30 -10.53
CA LYS A 248 18.86 -21.37 -11.57
C LYS A 248 18.57 -19.98 -11.01
N ASN A 249 18.43 -19.02 -11.92
CA ASN A 249 18.04 -17.63 -11.65
C ASN A 249 16.69 -17.37 -12.34
N ASP A 250 15.64 -18.04 -11.90
CA ASP A 250 14.27 -17.97 -12.47
C ASP A 250 13.22 -17.62 -11.40
N GLY A 251 13.66 -17.12 -10.24
CA GLY A 251 12.78 -16.63 -9.18
C GLY A 251 12.06 -15.34 -9.56
N ILE A 252 10.92 -15.11 -8.93
CA ILE A 252 10.01 -13.99 -9.22
C ILE A 252 9.60 -13.30 -7.92
N ASN A 253 9.49 -11.97 -7.95
CA ASN A 253 8.79 -11.21 -6.94
C ASN A 253 7.94 -10.12 -7.63
N GLN A 254 6.66 -10.03 -7.30
CA GLN A 254 5.69 -9.14 -7.95
C GLN A 254 4.85 -8.40 -6.91
N LEU A 255 4.41 -7.18 -7.24
CA LEU A 255 3.57 -6.31 -6.41
C LEU A 255 2.42 -5.76 -7.24
N TRP A 256 1.21 -5.90 -6.72
CA TRP A 256 0.01 -5.29 -7.26
C TRP A 256 -0.58 -4.29 -6.27
N ILE A 257 -1.04 -3.14 -6.80
CA ILE A 257 -1.78 -2.14 -6.04
C ILE A 257 -3.13 -1.92 -6.72
N ASP A 258 -4.22 -2.12 -5.99
CA ASP A 258 -5.58 -2.17 -6.55
C ASP A 258 -5.69 -3.04 -7.80
N GLY A 259 -5.07 -4.22 -7.75
CA GLY A 259 -5.07 -5.20 -8.85
C GLY A 259 -4.20 -4.83 -10.05
N ARG A 260 -3.50 -3.69 -10.05
CA ARG A 260 -2.55 -3.30 -11.11
C ARG A 260 -1.17 -3.82 -10.79
N LEU A 261 -0.53 -4.51 -11.72
CA LEU A 261 0.88 -4.89 -11.58
C LEU A 261 1.74 -3.62 -11.61
N GLU A 262 2.29 -3.25 -10.46
CA GLU A 262 3.10 -2.03 -10.28
C GLU A 262 4.60 -2.35 -10.39
N VAL A 263 5.01 -3.49 -9.83
CA VAL A 263 6.42 -3.88 -9.78
C VAL A 263 6.55 -5.36 -10.11
N GLU A 264 7.50 -5.68 -10.98
CA GLU A 264 7.91 -7.04 -11.27
C GLU A 264 9.44 -7.16 -11.21
N ARG A 265 9.88 -8.25 -10.59
CA ARG A 265 11.27 -8.73 -10.59
C ARG A 265 11.27 -10.15 -11.11
N LYS A 266 12.11 -10.40 -12.11
CA LYS A 266 12.34 -11.71 -12.71
C LYS A 266 13.81 -12.06 -12.61
N ASN A 267 14.11 -13.31 -12.93
CA ASN A 267 15.45 -13.86 -12.96
C ASN A 267 16.19 -13.76 -11.61
N LEU A 268 15.43 -13.84 -10.51
CA LEU A 268 15.99 -13.73 -9.17
C LEU A 268 16.66 -15.03 -8.77
N ASN A 269 17.79 -14.92 -8.05
CA ASN A 269 18.40 -16.03 -7.33
C ASN A 269 18.14 -15.81 -5.83
N LEU A 270 17.00 -16.29 -5.36
CA LEU A 270 16.55 -16.13 -3.97
C LEU A 270 17.19 -17.16 -3.03
N ARG A 271 17.56 -18.35 -3.52
CA ARG A 271 17.98 -19.47 -2.66
C ARG A 271 19.19 -20.28 -3.14
N GLY A 272 19.88 -19.91 -4.22
CA GLY A 272 21.00 -20.71 -4.73
C GLY A 272 20.57 -22.14 -5.07
N THR A 273 21.22 -23.14 -4.47
CA THR A 273 20.81 -24.56 -4.49
C THR A 273 20.16 -25.03 -3.18
N TYR A 274 19.94 -24.14 -2.21
CA TYR A 274 19.36 -24.44 -0.92
C TYR A 274 17.94 -25.02 -1.05
N ARG A 275 17.64 -26.09 -0.29
CA ARG A 275 16.37 -26.81 -0.34
C ARG A 275 15.80 -27.20 1.03
N LYS A 276 16.52 -26.92 2.12
CA LYS A 276 16.13 -27.42 3.45
C LYS A 276 14.88 -26.73 4.00
N HIS A 277 14.70 -25.44 3.68
CA HIS A 277 13.52 -24.69 4.06
C HIS A 277 12.93 -23.91 2.87
N GLY A 278 11.59 -23.88 2.79
CA GLY A 278 10.83 -23.09 1.84
C GLY A 278 10.55 -21.69 2.39
N ILE A 279 9.59 -20.99 1.78
CA ILE A 279 8.99 -19.81 2.40
C ILE A 279 8.10 -20.30 3.54
N ASN A 280 8.25 -19.73 4.73
CA ASN A 280 7.60 -20.26 5.93
C ASN A 280 7.11 -19.19 6.91
N ALA A 281 7.16 -17.92 6.51
CA ALA A 281 6.58 -16.84 7.29
C ALA A 281 6.21 -15.62 6.43
N VAL A 282 5.16 -14.91 6.86
CA VAL A 282 4.76 -13.59 6.35
C VAL A 282 4.55 -12.65 7.53
N PHE A 283 5.15 -11.47 7.47
CA PHE A 283 5.06 -10.45 8.51
C PHE A 283 4.43 -9.18 7.96
N LEU A 284 3.45 -8.63 8.70
CA LEU A 284 2.97 -7.26 8.59
C LEU A 284 3.71 -6.42 9.63
N GLU A 285 4.28 -5.30 9.21
CA GLU A 285 5.22 -4.52 10.00
C GLU A 285 4.84 -3.04 10.03
N SER A 286 5.12 -2.40 11.17
CA SER A 286 4.98 -0.96 11.32
C SER A 286 6.26 -0.31 11.82
N TYR A 287 7.00 0.30 10.90
CA TYR A 287 8.30 0.90 11.18
C TYR A 287 8.55 2.14 10.31
N TRP A 288 9.17 3.16 10.89
CA TRP A 288 9.44 4.46 10.30
C TRP A 288 10.86 4.94 10.62
N ASN A 289 11.74 4.97 9.62
CA ASN A 289 13.16 5.28 9.81
C ASN A 289 13.44 6.61 10.56
N LYS A 290 12.69 7.66 10.24
CA LYS A 290 12.87 9.02 10.78
C LYS A 290 11.85 9.42 11.86
N GLY A 291 10.99 8.48 12.27
CA GLY A 291 9.86 8.76 13.15
C GLY A 291 8.68 9.44 12.44
N SER A 292 7.47 9.22 12.95
CA SER A 292 6.26 9.87 12.43
C SER A 292 6.27 11.38 12.67
N LEU A 293 5.79 12.17 11.71
CA LEU A 293 5.76 13.63 11.79
C LEU A 293 4.70 14.16 12.77
N LYS A 294 3.64 13.37 12.98
CA LYS A 294 2.51 13.66 13.87
C LYS A 294 1.90 12.38 14.42
N ASP A 295 0.96 12.52 15.33
CA ASP A 295 0.03 11.43 15.66
C ASP A 295 -0.83 11.15 14.42
N GLN A 296 -0.80 9.93 13.92
CA GLN A 296 -1.58 9.54 12.76
C GLN A 296 -1.83 8.03 12.70
N GLY A 297 -3.07 7.70 12.35
CA GLY A 297 -3.55 6.33 12.22
C GLY A 297 -3.13 5.67 10.91
N ARG A 298 -2.82 4.39 11.01
CA ARG A 298 -2.65 3.49 9.87
C ARG A 298 -3.23 2.14 10.26
N TRP A 299 -3.92 1.50 9.34
CA TRP A 299 -4.61 0.24 9.62
C TRP A 299 -4.35 -0.78 8.52
N TYR A 300 -4.27 -2.05 8.92
CA TYR A 300 -4.26 -3.18 8.00
C TYR A 300 -5.47 -4.06 8.26
N ASP A 301 -6.11 -4.49 7.19
CA ASP A 301 -7.31 -5.33 7.24
C ASP A 301 -7.16 -6.47 6.22
N ASN A 302 -7.95 -7.52 6.41
CA ASN A 302 -8.25 -8.48 5.36
C ASN A 302 -6.96 -9.18 4.87
N PHE A 303 -6.19 -9.69 5.84
CA PHE A 303 -4.88 -10.29 5.66
C PHE A 303 -5.01 -11.73 5.18
N VAL A 304 -4.52 -12.01 3.97
CA VAL A 304 -4.58 -13.33 3.34
C VAL A 304 -3.17 -13.78 2.95
N VAL A 305 -2.87 -15.06 3.14
CA VAL A 305 -1.71 -15.75 2.55
C VAL A 305 -2.21 -16.99 1.83
N SER A 306 -1.79 -17.18 0.56
CA SER A 306 -2.30 -18.24 -0.32
C SER A 306 -1.21 -18.78 -1.25
N THR A 307 -1.39 -20.00 -1.77
CA THR A 307 -0.54 -20.56 -2.84
C THR A 307 -1.00 -20.17 -4.25
N VAL A 308 -2.15 -19.49 -4.38
CA VAL A 308 -2.71 -18.98 -5.64
C VAL A 308 -3.02 -17.48 -5.55
N PRO A 309 -3.15 -16.76 -6.69
CA PRO A 309 -3.52 -15.35 -6.68
C PRO A 309 -4.79 -15.07 -5.85
N ILE A 310 -4.77 -13.99 -5.06
CA ILE A 310 -5.82 -13.69 -4.07
C ILE A 310 -6.83 -12.71 -4.69
N GLY A 311 -6.34 -11.60 -5.24
CA GLY A 311 -7.16 -10.55 -5.79
C GLY A 311 -7.99 -9.80 -4.75
N PRO A 312 -8.94 -8.98 -5.22
CA PRO A 312 -9.79 -8.21 -4.33
C PRO A 312 -10.85 -9.08 -3.64
N VAL A 313 -11.51 -8.50 -2.63
CA VAL A 313 -12.66 -9.10 -1.95
C VAL A 313 -13.80 -9.46 -2.89
N VAL A 314 -14.62 -10.42 -2.47
CA VAL A 314 -15.87 -10.81 -3.13
C VAL A 314 -17.04 -10.00 -2.57
N CYS A 315 -17.92 -9.57 -3.46
CA CYS A 315 -19.08 -8.76 -3.16
C CYS A 315 -20.35 -9.30 -3.85
N PRO A 316 -21.55 -8.95 -3.35
CA PRO A 316 -22.80 -9.32 -3.99
C PRO A 316 -22.94 -8.71 -5.39
N ARG A 317 -23.86 -9.26 -6.19
CA ARG A 317 -24.14 -8.77 -7.55
C ARG A 317 -24.73 -7.35 -7.61
N ASN A 318 -25.31 -6.89 -6.51
CA ASN A 318 -25.69 -5.50 -6.26
C ASN A 318 -24.90 -4.94 -5.06
N PRO A 319 -23.60 -4.65 -5.23
CA PRO A 319 -22.75 -4.28 -4.11
C PRO A 319 -23.15 -2.93 -3.51
N THR A 320 -22.94 -2.77 -2.21
CA THR A 320 -22.98 -1.45 -1.56
C THR A 320 -21.63 -0.76 -1.74
N LEU A 321 -21.62 0.46 -2.28
CA LEU A 321 -20.41 1.28 -2.36
C LEU A 321 -20.50 2.40 -1.32
N VAL A 322 -19.42 2.62 -0.58
CA VAL A 322 -19.31 3.71 0.39
C VAL A 322 -18.16 4.61 0.00
N LYS A 323 -18.42 5.92 -0.20
CA LYS A 323 -17.37 6.89 -0.51
C LYS A 323 -16.77 7.51 0.76
N THR A 324 -15.59 8.11 0.61
CA THR A 324 -14.94 8.92 1.65
C THR A 324 -15.83 10.12 2.07
N PRO A 325 -15.62 10.67 3.28
CA PRO A 325 -16.29 11.88 3.72
C PRO A 325 -16.07 13.06 2.74
N TYR A 326 -16.97 14.03 2.78
CA TYR A 326 -16.85 15.24 1.97
C TYR A 326 -15.88 16.22 2.64
N TYR A 327 -14.89 16.69 1.89
CA TYR A 327 -13.97 17.75 2.30
C TYR A 327 -13.92 18.80 1.19
N GLY A 328 -14.22 20.05 1.54
CA GLY A 328 -14.29 21.15 0.60
C GLY A 328 -15.25 22.24 1.07
N PRO A 329 -15.36 23.36 0.33
CA PRO A 329 -16.24 24.46 0.68
C PRO A 329 -17.71 24.07 0.59
N GLY A 330 -18.55 24.64 1.48
CA GLY A 330 -19.98 24.34 1.52
C GLY A 330 -20.29 22.92 2.01
N ASN A 331 -21.45 22.39 1.63
CA ASN A 331 -21.88 21.03 2.00
C ASN A 331 -21.90 20.11 0.77
N LEU A 332 -21.82 18.80 0.98
CA LEU A 332 -22.12 17.83 -0.08
C LEU A 332 -23.54 18.07 -0.62
N LYS A 333 -23.67 18.25 -1.93
CA LYS A 333 -24.96 18.36 -2.62
C LYS A 333 -25.32 17.09 -3.35
N ASN A 334 -24.39 16.56 -4.14
CA ASN A 334 -24.53 15.36 -4.94
C ASN A 334 -23.18 14.66 -5.08
N TRP A 335 -23.21 13.42 -5.56
CA TRP A 335 -22.05 12.71 -6.08
C TRP A 335 -22.50 11.68 -7.11
N GLU A 336 -21.53 11.16 -7.84
CA GLU A 336 -21.74 10.18 -8.89
C GLU A 336 -20.66 9.10 -8.81
N VAL A 337 -21.00 7.90 -9.23
CA VAL A 337 -20.05 6.79 -9.37
C VAL A 337 -20.21 6.14 -10.73
N GLU A 338 -19.09 5.68 -11.28
CA GLU A 338 -19.06 4.81 -12.45
C GLU A 338 -18.36 3.50 -12.09
N LEU A 339 -18.80 2.41 -12.72
CA LEU A 339 -18.11 1.12 -12.67
C LEU A 339 -17.63 0.73 -14.06
N ALA A 340 -16.48 0.05 -14.12
CA ALA A 340 -15.92 -0.51 -15.34
C ALA A 340 -15.47 -1.96 -15.14
N SER A 341 -15.52 -2.76 -16.22
CA SER A 341 -14.98 -4.15 -16.26
C SER A 341 -13.47 -4.19 -16.43
N ASP A 342 -12.83 -3.06 -16.73
CA ASP A 342 -11.38 -2.95 -16.86
C ASP A 342 -10.80 -1.89 -15.91
N VAL A 343 -9.51 -2.06 -15.64
CA VAL A 343 -8.76 -1.27 -14.67
C VAL A 343 -8.52 0.19 -15.13
N ASN A 344 -8.75 0.51 -16.41
CA ASN A 344 -8.56 1.85 -16.98
C ASN A 344 -9.89 2.58 -17.24
N GLY A 345 -11.02 1.91 -17.11
CA GLY A 345 -12.34 2.49 -17.36
C GLY A 345 -12.74 2.63 -18.81
N THR A 346 -12.11 1.85 -19.69
CA THR A 346 -12.42 1.81 -21.12
C THR A 346 -13.81 1.22 -21.36
N GLU A 347 -14.20 0.25 -20.54
CA GLU A 347 -15.43 -0.51 -20.62
C GLU A 347 -16.33 -0.20 -19.42
N LYS A 348 -17.00 0.95 -19.46
CA LYS A 348 -17.96 1.32 -18.42
C LYS A 348 -19.20 0.43 -18.47
N VAL A 349 -19.58 -0.12 -17.33
CA VAL A 349 -20.69 -1.06 -17.17
C VAL A 349 -21.82 -0.53 -16.28
N PHE A 350 -21.57 0.53 -15.51
CA PHE A 350 -22.58 1.20 -14.70
C PHE A 350 -22.26 2.68 -14.55
N VAL A 351 -23.28 3.52 -14.61
CA VAL A 351 -23.19 4.95 -14.29
C VAL A 351 -24.35 5.31 -13.36
N SER A 352 -24.08 5.99 -12.26
CA SER A 352 -25.14 6.41 -11.34
C SER A 352 -25.94 7.60 -11.86
N THR A 353 -27.14 7.79 -11.31
CA THR A 353 -27.80 9.10 -11.30
C THR A 353 -27.18 9.98 -10.20
N TYR A 354 -27.70 11.20 -9.98
CA TYR A 354 -27.28 12.02 -8.85
C TYR A 354 -27.71 11.41 -7.51
N LEU A 355 -26.74 11.18 -6.64
CA LEU A 355 -26.91 10.38 -5.42
C LEU A 355 -27.26 11.21 -4.17
N GLY A 356 -27.38 12.54 -4.30
CA GLY A 356 -27.69 13.44 -3.19
C GLY A 356 -26.59 13.43 -2.12
N THR A 357 -27.00 13.43 -0.85
CA THR A 357 -26.10 13.59 0.30
C THR A 357 -25.73 12.28 1.00
N SER A 358 -26.34 11.15 0.63
CA SER A 358 -25.99 9.84 1.20
C SER A 358 -24.58 9.43 0.79
N LYS A 359 -23.69 9.09 1.72
CA LYS A 359 -22.34 8.60 1.38
C LYS A 359 -22.28 7.18 0.80
N LYS A 360 -23.43 6.50 0.72
CA LYS A 360 -23.54 5.11 0.29
C LYS A 360 -24.56 4.94 -0.83
N ILE A 361 -24.30 3.97 -1.70
CA ILE A 361 -25.28 3.47 -2.67
C ILE A 361 -25.31 1.95 -2.69
N ILE A 362 -26.42 1.39 -3.15
CA ILE A 362 -26.49 0.04 -3.67
C ILE A 362 -26.53 0.18 -5.19
N VAL A 363 -25.64 -0.53 -5.89
CA VAL A 363 -25.59 -0.52 -7.37
C VAL A 363 -26.84 -1.23 -7.88
N SER A 364 -27.77 -0.49 -8.49
CA SER A 364 -29.04 -1.00 -9.00
C SER A 364 -29.62 -0.08 -10.07
N THR A 365 -30.67 -0.52 -10.76
CA THR A 365 -31.43 0.29 -11.73
C THR A 365 -32.17 1.48 -11.12
N GLU A 366 -32.33 1.50 -9.79
CA GLU A 366 -32.92 2.66 -9.09
C GLU A 366 -31.91 3.79 -8.91
N LYS A 367 -30.61 3.45 -8.88
CA LYS A 367 -29.52 4.39 -8.60
C LYS A 367 -28.67 4.71 -9.83
N GLY A 368 -28.98 4.12 -10.98
CA GLY A 368 -28.19 4.31 -12.19
C GLY A 368 -28.61 3.41 -13.35
N TYR A 369 -27.76 3.38 -14.36
CA TYR A 369 -27.98 2.64 -15.59
C TYR A 369 -26.82 1.69 -15.85
N PHE A 370 -27.13 0.43 -16.12
CA PHE A 370 -26.15 -0.53 -16.61
C PHE A 370 -25.88 -0.31 -18.11
N LEU A 371 -24.61 -0.39 -18.49
CA LEU A 371 -24.09 -0.06 -19.81
C LEU A 371 -23.37 -1.26 -20.45
N GLY A 372 -23.01 -1.13 -21.73
CA GLY A 372 -22.22 -2.12 -22.46
C GLY A 372 -22.86 -3.51 -22.41
N ALA A 373 -22.06 -4.52 -22.05
CA ALA A 373 -22.49 -5.90 -21.92
C ALA A 373 -23.58 -6.12 -20.84
N LEU A 374 -23.76 -5.17 -19.92
CA LEU A 374 -24.78 -5.23 -18.87
C LEU A 374 -26.03 -4.38 -19.20
N LYS A 375 -26.14 -3.82 -20.40
CA LYS A 375 -27.32 -3.04 -20.79
C LYS A 375 -28.60 -3.87 -20.64
N GLY A 376 -29.59 -3.32 -19.94
CA GLY A 376 -30.86 -3.98 -19.64
C GLY A 376 -30.81 -5.00 -18.50
N LYS A 377 -29.67 -5.14 -17.82
CA LYS A 377 -29.55 -5.92 -16.57
C LYS A 377 -29.85 -5.04 -15.35
N SER A 378 -30.09 -5.70 -14.22
CA SER A 378 -30.36 -5.06 -12.93
C SER A 378 -29.24 -5.25 -11.90
N GLU A 379 -28.18 -5.96 -12.28
CA GLU A 379 -27.12 -6.43 -11.39
C GLU A 379 -25.84 -6.70 -12.19
N LEU A 380 -24.70 -6.73 -11.50
CA LEU A 380 -23.40 -7.06 -12.09
C LEU A 380 -23.34 -8.56 -12.45
N ALA A 381 -22.48 -8.91 -13.41
CA ALA A 381 -22.29 -10.31 -13.80
C ALA A 381 -21.30 -11.01 -12.85
N SER A 382 -21.70 -12.18 -12.36
CA SER A 382 -20.91 -13.06 -11.50
C SER A 382 -19.55 -13.41 -12.10
N GLY A 383 -18.56 -13.62 -11.24
CA GLY A 383 -17.20 -14.07 -11.58
C GLY A 383 -16.29 -12.97 -12.13
N ASN A 384 -16.80 -11.78 -12.41
CA ASN A 384 -16.04 -10.66 -12.94
C ASN A 384 -15.46 -9.77 -11.84
N ILE A 385 -14.38 -9.06 -12.17
CA ILE A 385 -13.83 -7.99 -11.35
C ILE A 385 -14.27 -6.66 -11.96
N TYR A 386 -14.75 -5.74 -11.11
CA TYR A 386 -15.10 -4.39 -11.51
C TYR A 386 -14.30 -3.37 -10.71
N PHE A 387 -14.09 -2.20 -11.30
CA PHE A 387 -13.41 -1.05 -10.68
C PHE A 387 -14.36 0.14 -10.62
N ALA A 388 -14.25 0.94 -9.57
CA ALA A 388 -15.09 2.11 -9.36
C ALA A 388 -14.31 3.41 -9.50
N ARG A 389 -14.99 4.49 -9.90
CA ARG A 389 -14.51 5.86 -9.69
C ARG A 389 -15.64 6.76 -9.25
N VAL A 390 -15.33 7.81 -8.52
CA VAL A 390 -16.32 8.70 -7.91
C VAL A 390 -15.92 10.17 -8.08
N ARG A 391 -16.92 11.05 -8.16
CA ARG A 391 -16.76 12.51 -8.01
C ARG A 391 -17.90 13.08 -7.19
N GLN A 392 -17.72 14.26 -6.61
CA GLN A 392 -18.73 14.90 -5.76
C GLN A 392 -18.94 16.38 -6.10
N GLN A 393 -20.10 16.88 -5.71
CA GLN A 393 -20.54 18.26 -5.95
C GLN A 393 -20.82 18.97 -4.65
N SER A 394 -20.36 20.21 -4.51
CA SER A 394 -20.72 21.08 -3.40
C SER A 394 -22.10 21.71 -3.56
N SER A 395 -22.64 22.24 -2.47
CA SER A 395 -23.85 23.08 -2.43
C SER A 395 -23.77 24.29 -3.36
N ASN A 396 -22.55 24.75 -3.65
CA ASN A 396 -22.27 25.89 -4.50
C ASN A 396 -22.19 25.51 -5.99
N GLY A 397 -22.42 24.23 -6.32
CA GLY A 397 -22.49 23.72 -7.69
C GLY A 397 -21.16 23.29 -8.30
N LEU A 398 -20.04 23.50 -7.59
CA LEU A 398 -18.71 23.07 -8.02
C LEU A 398 -18.59 21.54 -7.95
N TRP A 399 -17.92 20.93 -8.92
CA TRP A 399 -17.61 19.50 -8.93
C TRP A 399 -16.12 19.27 -8.66
N SER A 400 -15.81 18.20 -7.91
CA SER A 400 -14.45 17.67 -7.85
C SER A 400 -14.04 17.05 -9.18
N ALA A 401 -12.75 16.78 -9.34
CA ALA A 401 -12.31 15.82 -10.35
C ALA A 401 -12.89 14.42 -10.05
N TRP A 402 -12.84 13.55 -11.05
CA TRP A 402 -13.06 12.12 -10.84
C TRP A 402 -11.84 11.52 -10.15
N SER A 403 -12.06 10.62 -9.20
CA SER A 403 -11.00 9.75 -8.71
C SER A 403 -10.45 8.87 -9.83
N ARG A 404 -9.24 8.35 -9.61
CA ARG A 404 -8.75 7.24 -10.42
C ARG A 404 -9.69 6.05 -10.31
N TRP A 405 -9.66 5.15 -11.29
CA TRP A 405 -10.33 3.86 -11.15
C TRP A 405 -9.69 3.09 -10.00
N HIS A 406 -10.47 2.72 -9.01
CA HIS A 406 -9.97 1.99 -7.86
C HIS A 406 -11.06 1.20 -7.16
N GLN A 407 -10.58 0.55 -6.13
CA GLN A 407 -11.20 -0.53 -5.42
C GLN A 407 -11.81 -1.57 -6.35
N GLY A 408 -10.91 -2.37 -6.94
CA GLY A 408 -11.32 -3.61 -7.57
C GLY A 408 -12.12 -4.46 -6.58
N PHE A 409 -13.19 -5.10 -7.05
CA PHE A 409 -13.94 -6.10 -6.29
C PHE A 409 -14.43 -7.19 -7.24
N ARG A 410 -14.40 -8.44 -6.77
CA ARG A 410 -14.94 -9.59 -7.50
C ARG A 410 -16.42 -9.73 -7.16
N VAL A 411 -17.24 -10.04 -8.14
CA VAL A 411 -18.67 -10.33 -7.92
C VAL A 411 -18.88 -11.83 -7.79
N GLU A 412 -19.62 -12.24 -6.75
CA GLU A 412 -19.97 -13.65 -6.47
C GLU A 412 -20.70 -14.36 -7.60
#